data_AF-A0A8T3SUW7-F1
#
_entry.id   AF-A0A8T3SUW7-F1
#
_cell.length_a   1.000
_cell.length_b   1.000
_cell.length_c   1.000
_cell.angle_alpha   90.00
_cell.angle_beta   90.00
_cell.angle_gamma   90.00
#
_symmetry.space_group_name_H-M   'P 1'
#
loop_
_entity.id
_entity.type
_entity.pdbx_description
1 polymer ?
#
loop_
_entity_poly.entity_id
_entity_poly.type
_entity_poly.pdbx_seq_one_letter_code
_entity_poly.pdbx_strand_id
1 'polypeptide(L)'
;MSRYARELDPRPFLLALAGSANAGSAASLIGNPQNILIGEIGRLGFFDYFLTAAVPAIAALFIVFVVIATIWRQSLRAADGQASADPPVEVHPWLTAKSFLATAALILLVVFFDGQRELAAVLILGRRITTPVLLRQVDWSLLALIASLFTVTAAFTSLPAAPGLIDWLQD
;
A
#
# COMPACT_ATOMS: atom_id res chain seq x y z
N MET A 1 -14.69 -18.37 16.21
CA MET A 1 -13.96 -18.80 14.99
C MET A 1 -14.73 -19.96 14.37
N SER A 2 -15.65 -19.65 13.47
CA SER A 2 -16.67 -20.55 12.93
C SER A 2 -16.08 -21.51 11.88
N ARG A 3 -16.69 -22.70 11.77
CA ARG A 3 -16.21 -23.88 11.02
C ARG A 3 -16.20 -23.74 9.49
N TYR A 4 -16.46 -22.56 8.93
CA TYR A 4 -16.68 -22.35 7.50
C TYR A 4 -15.39 -22.18 6.67
N ALA A 5 -14.25 -21.86 7.28
CA ALA A 5 -13.00 -21.66 6.53
C ALA A 5 -12.31 -22.96 6.06
N ARG A 6 -12.93 -24.14 6.24
CA ARG A 6 -12.26 -25.44 6.00
C ARG A 6 -12.34 -25.96 4.56
N GLU A 7 -13.18 -25.40 3.70
CA GLU A 7 -13.44 -25.97 2.37
C GLU A 7 -12.81 -25.20 1.20
N LEU A 8 -12.24 -24.01 1.45
CA LEU A 8 -11.61 -23.19 0.42
C LEU A 8 -10.10 -23.06 0.65
N ASP A 9 -9.33 -23.21 -0.44
CA ASP A 9 -7.89 -22.91 -0.42
C ASP A 9 -7.71 -21.42 -0.08
N PRO A 10 -7.07 -21.06 1.07
CA PRO A 10 -6.92 -19.67 1.50
C PRO A 10 -5.82 -18.93 0.72
N ARG A 11 -4.94 -19.65 0.02
CA ARG A 11 -3.79 -19.09 -0.70
C ARG A 11 -4.16 -17.99 -1.71
N PRO A 12 -5.13 -18.18 -2.64
CA PRO A 12 -5.47 -17.14 -3.61
C PRO A 12 -5.96 -15.86 -2.95
N PHE A 13 -6.72 -15.95 -1.86
CA PHE A 13 -7.26 -14.77 -1.17
C PHE A 13 -6.17 -13.99 -0.43
N LEU A 14 -5.28 -14.69 0.28
CA LEU A 14 -4.18 -14.06 0.99
C LEU A 14 -3.16 -13.44 0.02
N LEU A 15 -2.86 -14.12 -1.08
CA LEU A 15 -1.96 -13.61 -2.12
C LEU A 15 -2.58 -12.44 -2.90
N ALA A 16 -3.87 -12.52 -3.23
CA ALA A 16 -4.58 -11.40 -3.84
C ALA A 16 -4.61 -10.18 -2.92
N LEU A 17 -4.88 -10.37 -1.62
CA LEU A 17 -4.87 -9.29 -0.64
C LEU A 17 -3.47 -8.67 -0.51
N ALA A 18 -2.43 -9.50 -0.34
CA ALA A 18 -1.06 -9.03 -0.21
C ALA A 18 -0.58 -8.31 -1.49
N GLY A 19 -0.83 -8.90 -2.66
CA GLY A 19 -0.45 -8.33 -3.96
C GLY A 19 -1.17 -7.02 -4.26
N SER A 20 -2.49 -6.96 -4.01
CA SER A 20 -3.28 -5.74 -4.22
C SER A 20 -2.96 -4.65 -3.21
N ALA A 21 -2.67 -4.99 -1.95
CA ALA A 21 -2.22 -4.01 -0.96
C ALA A 21 -0.87 -3.39 -1.35
N ASN A 22 0.08 -4.20 -1.83
CA ASN A 22 1.38 -3.71 -2.27
C ASN A 22 1.28 -2.87 -3.55
N ALA A 23 0.60 -3.38 -4.59
CA ALA A 23 0.39 -2.67 -5.84
C ALA A 23 -0.46 -1.39 -5.66
N GLY A 24 -1.49 -1.44 -4.83
CA GLY A 24 -2.34 -0.29 -4.52
C GLY A 24 -1.61 0.79 -3.73
N SER A 25 -0.74 0.41 -2.79
CA SER A 25 0.10 1.35 -2.05
C SER A 25 1.02 2.16 -2.97
N ALA A 26 1.54 1.55 -4.04
CA ALA A 26 2.41 2.17 -5.03
C ALA A 26 1.80 3.42 -5.70
N ALA A 27 0.47 3.49 -5.83
CA ALA A 27 -0.22 4.65 -6.41
C ALA A 27 -0.11 5.92 -5.55
N SER A 28 0.12 5.78 -4.25
CA SER A 28 0.12 6.91 -3.31
C SER A 28 1.54 7.27 -2.86
N LEU A 29 1.81 8.57 -2.72
CA LEU A 29 3.11 9.03 -2.25
C LEU A 29 3.43 8.54 -0.82
N ILE A 30 2.40 8.41 0.02
CA ILE A 30 2.53 8.09 1.46
C ILE A 30 2.51 6.58 1.75
N GLY A 31 1.96 5.78 0.83
CA GLY A 31 1.65 4.37 1.10
C GLY A 31 2.88 3.48 1.35
N ASN A 32 4.04 3.84 0.81
CA ASN A 32 5.28 3.07 0.94
C ASN A 32 6.47 4.04 1.16
N PRO A 33 7.38 3.78 2.13
CA PRO A 33 8.60 4.57 2.31
C PRO A 33 9.42 4.80 1.02
N GLN A 34 9.42 3.85 0.09
CA GLN A 34 10.09 4.00 -1.21
C GLN A 34 9.46 5.12 -2.05
N ASN A 35 8.14 5.26 -2.03
CA ASN A 35 7.42 6.29 -2.77
C ASN A 35 7.73 7.68 -2.20
N ILE A 36 7.78 7.79 -0.86
CA ILE A 36 8.15 9.03 -0.16
C ILE A 36 9.54 9.48 -0.61
N LEU A 37 10.51 8.56 -0.67
CA LEU A 37 11.87 8.85 -1.12
C LEU A 37 11.89 9.33 -2.58
N ILE A 38 11.14 8.67 -3.47
CA ILE A 38 11.03 9.08 -4.89
C ILE A 38 10.42 10.47 -5.00
N GLY A 39 9.36 10.78 -4.25
CA GLY A 39 8.75 12.11 -4.25
C GLY A 39 9.68 13.20 -3.68
N GLU A 40 10.47 12.88 -2.66
CA GLU A 40 11.43 13.82 -2.07
C GLU A 40 12.61 14.11 -3.01
N ILE A 41 13.17 13.09 -3.67
CA ILE A 41 14.24 13.24 -4.66
C ILE A 41 13.72 13.95 -5.92
N GLY A 42 12.54 13.56 -6.39
CA GLY A 42 11.91 14.13 -7.59
C GLY A 42 11.25 15.49 -7.36
N ARG A 43 11.19 15.98 -6.11
CA ARG A 43 10.44 17.18 -5.69
C ARG A 43 9.00 17.20 -6.23
N LEU A 44 8.37 16.04 -6.27
CA LEU A 44 7.02 15.87 -6.81
C LEU A 44 5.98 16.16 -5.72
N GLY A 45 4.96 16.96 -6.07
CA GLY A 45 3.76 17.08 -5.25
C GLY A 45 2.98 15.77 -5.21
N PHE A 46 2.11 15.60 -4.20
CA PHE A 46 1.31 14.38 -4.04
C PHE A 46 0.48 14.04 -5.29
N PHE A 47 -0.13 15.06 -5.90
CA PHE A 47 -1.00 14.89 -7.07
C PHE A 47 -0.21 14.50 -8.33
N ASP A 48 0.93 15.14 -8.57
CA ASP A 48 1.80 14.84 -9.72
C ASP A 48 2.40 13.44 -9.63
N TYR A 49 2.82 13.05 -8.42
CA TYR A 49 3.23 11.67 -8.14
C TYR A 49 2.08 10.70 -8.41
N PHE A 50 0.88 10.97 -7.88
CA PHE A 50 -0.28 10.10 -8.04
C PHE A 50 -0.63 9.89 -9.51
N LEU A 51 -0.68 10.93 -10.33
CA LEU A 51 -0.99 10.81 -11.76
C LEU A 51 0.05 9.95 -12.50
N THR A 52 1.32 10.12 -12.17
CA THR A 52 2.41 9.37 -12.79
C THR A 52 2.42 7.91 -12.34
N ALA A 53 2.18 7.66 -11.06
CA ALA A 53 2.20 6.34 -10.45
C ALA A 53 0.88 5.56 -10.64
N ALA A 54 -0.23 6.23 -10.95
CA ALA A 54 -1.54 5.60 -11.14
C ALA A 54 -1.52 4.59 -12.29
N VAL A 55 -0.88 4.93 -13.42
CA VAL A 55 -0.79 4.04 -14.59
C VAL A 55 -0.07 2.72 -14.25
N PRO A 56 1.18 2.72 -13.72
CA PRO A 56 1.85 1.48 -13.35
C PRO A 56 1.15 0.75 -12.18
N ALA A 57 0.55 1.48 -11.23
CA ALA A 57 -0.18 0.85 -10.12
C ALA A 57 -1.44 0.11 -10.57
N ILE A 58 -2.23 0.71 -11.46
CA ILE A 58 -3.42 0.06 -12.06
C ILE A 58 -2.98 -1.15 -12.89
N ALA A 59 -1.91 -1.02 -13.67
CA ALA A 59 -1.35 -2.14 -14.43
C ALA A 59 -0.91 -3.29 -13.51
N ALA A 60 -0.21 -2.98 -12.41
CA ALA A 60 0.20 -3.97 -11.42
C ALA A 60 -1.01 -4.65 -10.75
N LEU A 61 -2.03 -3.89 -10.36
CA LEU A 61 -3.28 -4.43 -9.82
C LEU A 61 -3.96 -5.38 -10.81
N PHE A 62 -4.04 -4.99 -12.08
CA PHE A 62 -4.59 -5.82 -13.13
C PHE A 62 -3.78 -7.10 -13.33
N ILE A 63 -2.46 -7.02 -13.32
CA ILE A 63 -1.57 -8.19 -13.42
C ILE A 63 -1.79 -9.12 -12.22
N VAL A 64 -1.79 -8.61 -10.99
CA VAL A 64 -2.07 -9.42 -9.79
C VAL A 64 -3.41 -10.13 -9.93
N PHE A 65 -4.46 -9.40 -10.35
CA PHE A 65 -5.78 -9.97 -10.57
C PHE A 65 -5.75 -11.09 -11.61
N VAL A 66 -5.17 -10.86 -12.80
CA VAL A 66 -5.10 -11.85 -13.88
C VAL A 66 -4.29 -13.08 -13.47
N VAL A 67 -3.15 -12.91 -12.80
CA VAL A 67 -2.31 -14.03 -12.34
C VAL A 67 -3.05 -14.88 -11.33
N ILE A 68 -3.71 -14.28 -10.33
CA ILE A 68 -4.48 -15.04 -9.35
C ILE A 68 -5.69 -15.71 -10.00
N ALA A 69 -6.42 -14.99 -10.85
CA ALA A 69 -7.61 -15.49 -11.53
C ALA A 69 -7.31 -16.65 -12.49
N THR A 70 -6.13 -16.65 -13.12
CA THR A 70 -5.72 -17.71 -14.04
C THR A 70 -5.22 -18.94 -13.29
N ILE A 71 -4.33 -18.78 -12.30
CA ILE A 71 -3.74 -19.90 -11.56
C ILE A 71 -4.79 -20.60 -10.67
N TRP A 72 -5.65 -19.84 -9.98
CA TRP A 72 -6.64 -20.38 -9.05
C TRP A 72 -8.07 -20.37 -9.58
N ARG A 73 -8.25 -20.35 -10.91
CA ARG A 73 -9.58 -20.30 -11.56
C ARG A 73 -10.57 -21.35 -11.03
N GLN A 74 -10.09 -22.56 -10.77
CA GLN A 74 -10.92 -23.66 -10.26
C GLN A 74 -11.29 -23.45 -8.78
N SER A 75 -10.31 -23.09 -7.93
CA SER A 75 -10.54 -22.81 -6.52
C SER A 75 -11.48 -21.62 -6.31
N LEU A 76 -11.35 -20.57 -7.12
CA LEU A 76 -12.22 -19.39 -7.09
C LEU A 76 -13.66 -19.71 -7.52
N ARG A 77 -13.83 -20.58 -8.52
CA ARG A 77 -15.17 -21.07 -8.94
C ARG A 77 -15.83 -21.94 -7.86
N ALA A 78 -15.04 -22.76 -7.17
CA ALA A 78 -15.53 -23.55 -6.04
C ALA A 78 -15.94 -22.65 -4.86
N ALA A 79 -15.20 -21.55 -4.62
CA ALA A 79 -15.54 -20.54 -3.63
C ALA A 79 -16.86 -19.83 -3.91
N ASP A 80 -17.10 -19.47 -5.18
CA ASP A 80 -18.34 -18.82 -5.59
C ASP A 80 -19.57 -19.73 -5.37
N GLY A 81 -19.44 -21.03 -5.64
CA GLY A 81 -20.49 -22.01 -5.39
C GLY A 81 -20.73 -22.35 -3.91
N GLN A 82 -19.78 -22.05 -3.03
CA GLN A 82 -19.87 -22.23 -1.57
C GLN A 82 -20.16 -20.94 -0.82
N ALA A 83 -20.31 -19.81 -1.53
CA ALA A 83 -20.67 -18.53 -0.93
C ALA A 83 -22.02 -18.68 -0.23
N SER A 84 -21.98 -18.87 1.09
CA SER A 84 -23.17 -18.79 1.92
C SER A 84 -23.69 -17.37 1.79
N ALA A 85 -25.00 -17.21 1.57
CA ALA A 85 -25.62 -15.89 1.57
C ALA A 85 -25.27 -15.21 2.90
N ASP A 86 -24.40 -14.20 2.85
CA ASP A 86 -24.00 -13.47 4.04
C ASP A 86 -25.27 -12.90 4.69
N PRO A 87 -25.35 -12.91 6.04
CA PRO A 87 -26.45 -12.25 6.72
C PRO A 87 -26.51 -10.79 6.23
N PRO A 88 -27.70 -10.23 5.98
CA PRO A 88 -27.83 -8.87 5.47
C PRO A 88 -27.09 -7.92 6.41
N VAL A 89 -26.03 -7.32 5.90
CA VAL A 89 -25.25 -6.31 6.63
C VAL A 89 -26.18 -5.11 6.84
N GLU A 90 -26.49 -4.77 8.09
CA GLU A 90 -27.21 -3.55 8.42
C GLU A 90 -26.32 -2.33 8.10
N VAL A 91 -26.43 -1.84 6.88
CA VAL A 91 -25.76 -0.61 6.46
C VAL A 91 -26.53 0.58 7.04
N HIS A 92 -25.94 1.23 8.05
CA HIS A 92 -26.43 2.53 8.51
C HIS A 92 -26.02 3.62 7.50
N PRO A 93 -26.95 4.19 6.72
CA PRO A 93 -26.62 5.11 5.62
C PRO A 93 -25.94 6.38 6.14
N TRP A 94 -26.35 6.85 7.32
CA TRP A 94 -25.77 8.04 7.95
C TRP A 94 -24.32 7.84 8.38
N LEU A 95 -24.01 6.70 9.02
CA LEU A 95 -22.64 6.39 9.44
C LEU A 95 -21.73 6.17 8.24
N THR A 96 -22.25 5.49 7.20
CA THR A 96 -21.53 5.26 5.94
C THR A 96 -21.23 6.58 5.23
N ALA A 97 -22.23 7.47 5.10
CA ALA A 97 -22.06 8.80 4.53
C ALA A 97 -21.06 9.64 5.33
N LYS A 98 -21.12 9.60 6.67
CA LYS A 98 -20.18 10.32 7.54
C LYS A 98 -18.75 9.80 7.39
N SER A 99 -18.56 8.48 7.37
CA SER A 99 -17.25 7.87 7.16
C SER A 99 -16.70 8.20 5.77
N PHE A 100 -17.53 8.10 4.73
CA PHE A 100 -17.14 8.46 3.37
C PHE A 100 -16.75 9.93 3.27
N LEU A 101 -17.54 10.84 3.86
CA LEU A 101 -17.26 12.27 3.85
C LEU A 101 -15.99 12.61 4.65
N ALA A 102 -15.75 11.93 5.78
CA ALA A 102 -14.51 12.06 6.55
C ALA A 102 -13.29 11.57 5.76
N THR A 103 -13.39 10.42 5.08
CA THR A 103 -12.33 9.90 4.22
C THR A 103 -12.07 10.82 3.02
N ALA A 104 -13.12 11.31 2.36
CA ALA A 104 -13.01 12.25 1.26
C ALA A 104 -12.37 13.57 1.71
N ALA A 105 -12.79 14.13 2.85
CA ALA A 105 -12.20 15.33 3.43
C ALA A 105 -10.71 15.13 3.76
N LEU A 106 -10.33 13.97 4.29
CA LEU A 106 -8.94 13.63 4.55
C LEU A 106 -8.12 13.54 3.25
N ILE A 107 -8.64 12.88 2.21
CA ILE A 107 -7.97 12.79 0.90
C ILE A 107 -7.80 14.18 0.31
N LEU A 108 -8.84 15.03 0.33
CA LEU A 108 -8.77 16.40 -0.17
C LEU A 108 -7.75 17.22 0.61
N LEU A 109 -7.72 17.09 1.93
CA LEU A 109 -6.72 17.74 2.77
C LEU A 109 -5.30 17.33 2.36
N VAL A 110 -5.05 16.04 2.15
CA VAL A 110 -3.73 15.53 1.75
C VAL A 110 -3.34 15.98 0.34
N VAL A 111 -4.30 15.99 -0.61
CA VAL A 111 -4.04 16.34 -2.01
C VAL A 111 -3.78 17.83 -2.20
N PHE A 112 -4.55 18.69 -1.51
CA PHE A 112 -4.54 20.14 -1.74
C PHE A 112 -3.70 20.93 -0.73
N PHE A 113 -3.26 20.31 0.37
CA PHE A 113 -2.44 20.97 1.38
C PHE A 113 -0.98 20.53 1.30
N ASP A 114 -0.12 21.42 0.81
CA ASP A 114 1.31 21.19 0.62
C ASP A 114 2.07 21.05 1.97
N GLY A 115 1.49 21.59 3.05
CA GLY A 115 2.02 21.50 4.43
C GLY A 115 1.74 20.17 5.12
N GLN A 116 1.92 19.03 4.43
CA GLN A 116 1.62 17.69 5.01
C GLN A 116 2.41 17.42 6.30
N ARG A 117 3.64 17.96 6.39
CA ARG A 117 4.49 17.90 7.59
C ARG A 117 3.91 18.72 8.74
N GLU A 118 3.34 19.88 8.44
CA GLU A 118 2.71 20.78 9.41
C GLU A 118 1.36 20.23 9.86
N LEU A 119 0.58 19.62 8.97
CA LEU A 119 -0.64 18.90 9.31
C LEU A 119 -0.35 17.68 10.19
N ALA A 120 0.69 16.90 9.89
CA ALA A 120 1.12 15.81 10.77
C ALA A 120 1.53 16.35 12.13
N ALA A 121 2.31 17.44 12.18
CA ALA A 121 2.70 18.09 13.42
C ALA A 121 1.49 18.62 14.21
N VAL A 122 0.55 19.30 13.57
CA VAL A 122 -0.67 19.84 14.19
C VAL A 122 -1.62 18.72 14.63
N LEU A 123 -1.76 17.64 13.86
CA LEU A 123 -2.55 16.48 14.25
C LEU A 123 -1.93 15.75 15.45
N ILE A 124 -0.60 15.68 15.52
CA ILE A 124 0.12 15.11 16.66
C ILE A 124 0.02 16.03 17.88
N LEU A 125 0.15 17.35 17.70
CA LEU A 125 0.12 18.34 18.77
C LEU A 125 -1.31 18.56 19.32
N GLY A 126 -2.31 18.47 18.44
CA GLY A 126 -3.73 18.57 18.78
C GLY A 126 -4.33 17.27 19.33
N ARG A 127 -3.71 16.12 19.05
CA ARG A 127 -4.09 14.84 19.66
C ARG A 127 -3.40 14.67 21.01
N ARG A 128 -4.19 14.57 22.09
CA ARG A 128 -3.78 13.97 23.36
C ARG A 128 -3.62 12.44 23.23
N ILE A 129 -2.88 11.97 22.21
CA ILE A 129 -2.45 10.57 22.15
C ILE A 129 -1.07 10.53 22.80
N THR A 130 -0.97 9.82 23.91
CA THR A 130 0.30 9.56 24.59
C THR A 130 1.26 8.96 23.56
N THR A 131 2.29 9.71 23.16
CA THR A 131 3.38 9.33 22.23
C THR A 131 3.77 7.84 22.25
N PRO A 132 3.90 7.16 23.41
CA PRO A 132 4.16 5.71 23.48
C PRO A 132 3.13 4.80 22.79
N VAL A 133 1.86 5.18 22.63
CA VAL A 133 0.84 4.35 21.97
C VAL A 133 1.06 4.31 20.46
N LEU A 134 1.46 5.44 19.86
CA LEU A 134 1.79 5.52 18.43
C LEU A 134 3.08 4.76 18.13
N LEU A 135 4.11 4.91 18.96
CA LEU A 135 5.39 4.21 18.80
C LEU A 135 5.29 2.68 18.93
N ARG A 136 4.25 2.17 19.61
CA ARG A 136 3.95 0.73 19.68
C ARG A 136 3.31 0.17 18.41
N GLN A 137 2.68 1.01 17.58
CA GLN A 137 2.08 0.59 16.31
C GLN A 137 3.11 0.62 15.17
N VAL A 138 4.29 1.20 15.41
CA VAL A 138 5.40 1.19 14.46
C VAL A 138 6.03 -0.21 14.44
N ASP A 139 6.11 -0.80 13.24
CA ASP A 139 6.81 -2.05 13.02
C ASP A 139 8.33 -1.80 12.91
N TRP A 140 9.02 -1.96 14.03
CA TRP A 140 10.47 -1.76 14.12
C TRP A 140 11.28 -2.76 13.28
N SER A 141 10.75 -3.96 13.06
CA SER A 141 11.40 -4.98 12.23
C SER A 141 11.34 -4.58 10.76
N LEU A 142 10.19 -4.07 10.30
CA LEU A 142 10.03 -3.53 8.95
C LEU A 142 10.97 -2.35 8.70
N LEU A 143 11.08 -1.41 9.65
CA LEU A 143 12.01 -0.29 9.54
C LEU A 143 13.47 -0.74 9.46
N ALA A 144 13.87 -1.71 10.30
CA ALA A 144 15.22 -2.26 10.28
C ALA A 144 15.52 -2.99 8.96
N LEU A 145 14.54 -3.72 8.40
CA LEU A 145 14.66 -4.38 7.10
C LEU A 145 14.84 -3.37 5.97
N ILE A 146 14.02 -2.32 5.93
CA ILE A 146 14.12 -1.24 4.94
C ILE A 146 15.48 -0.53 5.05
N ALA A 147 15.91 -0.16 6.26
CA ALA A 147 17.20 0.48 6.50
C ALA A 147 18.39 -0.40 6.06
N SER A 148 18.32 -1.71 6.34
CA SER A 148 19.36 -2.67 5.94
C SER A 148 19.41 -2.84 4.42
N LEU A 149 18.25 -2.93 3.75
CA LEU A 149 18.17 -3.02 2.29
C LEU A 149 18.77 -1.79 1.61
N PHE A 150 18.48 -0.58 2.11
CA PHE A 150 19.08 0.65 1.60
C PHE A 150 20.59 0.70 1.83
N THR A 151 21.06 0.26 3.01
CA THR A 151 22.50 0.19 3.33
C THR A 151 23.22 -0.76 2.38
N VAL A 152 22.65 -1.95 2.14
CA VAL A 152 23.21 -2.94 1.20
C VAL A 152 23.22 -2.38 -0.22
N THR A 153 22.11 -1.79 -0.68
CA THR A 153 22.02 -1.18 -2.01
C THR A 153 23.07 -0.08 -2.21
N ALA A 154 23.24 0.80 -1.22
CA ALA A 154 24.24 1.85 -1.23
C ALA A 154 25.69 1.31 -1.22
N ALA A 155 25.93 0.23 -0.48
CA ALA A 155 27.22 -0.45 -0.52
C ALA A 155 27.49 -1.03 -1.91
N PHE A 156 26.51 -1.67 -2.54
CA PHE A 156 26.63 -2.21 -3.89
C PHE A 156 26.92 -1.14 -4.94
N THR A 157 26.29 0.03 -4.88
CA THR A 157 26.56 1.12 -5.83
C THR A 157 27.93 1.77 -5.64
N SER A 158 28.53 1.65 -4.45
CA SER A 158 29.88 2.16 -4.17
C SER A 158 31.02 1.24 -4.63
N LEU A 159 30.71 0.02 -5.12
CA LEU A 159 31.74 -0.87 -5.67
C LEU A 159 32.28 -0.34 -7.01
N PRO A 160 33.62 -0.35 -7.23
CA PRO A 160 34.23 0.08 -8.50
C PRO A 160 33.79 -0.73 -9.74
N ALA A 161 33.15 -1.89 -9.55
CA ALA A 161 32.61 -2.73 -10.61
C ALA A 161 31.21 -2.31 -11.09
N ALA A 162 30.51 -1.42 -10.37
CA ALA A 162 29.17 -0.97 -10.74
C ALA A 162 29.12 -0.13 -12.03
N PRO A 163 30.06 0.79 -12.32
CA PRO A 163 30.06 1.54 -13.58
C PRO A 163 30.24 0.63 -14.81
N GLY A 164 31.13 -0.37 -14.73
CA GLY A 164 31.39 -1.28 -15.85
C GLY A 164 30.23 -2.21 -16.20
N LEU A 165 29.34 -2.48 -15.25
CA LEU A 165 28.10 -3.23 -15.49
C LEU A 165 26.99 -2.34 -16.09
N ILE A 166 26.97 -1.06 -15.73
CA ILE A 166 26.03 -0.07 -16.28
C ILE A 166 26.39 0.26 -17.73
N ASP A 167 27.68 0.44 -18.05
CA ASP A 167 28.15 0.63 -19.42
C ASP A 167 27.81 -0.58 -20.31
N TRP A 168 27.95 -1.81 -19.80
CA TRP A 168 27.59 -3.02 -20.54
C TRP A 168 26.08 -3.19 -20.79
N LEU A 169 25.22 -2.55 -19.99
CA LEU A 169 23.76 -2.56 -20.18
C LEU A 169 23.26 -1.44 -21.11
N GLN A 170 24.13 -0.51 -21.49
CA GLN A 170 23.81 0.61 -22.39
C GLN A 170 24.21 0.35 -23.85
N ASP A 171 24.97 -0.72 -24.12
CA ASP A 171 25.27 -1.28 -25.45
C ASP A 171 24.27 -2.38 -25.85
#